data_AF-F4A0G4-F1
#
_entry.id   AF-F4A0G4-F1
#
_cell.length_a   1.000
_cell.length_b   1.000
_cell.length_c   1.000
_cell.angle_alpha   90.00
_cell.angle_beta   90.00
_cell.angle_gamma   90.00
#
_symmetry.space_group_name_H-M   'P 1'
#
loop_
_entity.id
_entity.type
_entity.pdbx_description
1 polymer ?
#
loop_
_entity_poly.entity_id
_entity_poly.type
_entity_poly.pdbx_seq_one_letter_code
_entity_poly.pdbx_strand_id
1 'polypeptide(L)'
;MKVGLKPDEFWEMNMREVDYAVRAYQWRYDKEAELLAHFTACIMNMWAKRRIRGRDLYRPANNAPGKVIDLEKKRREFEEAVRSIGPDAIPVKRGGGKVNG
;
A
#
# COMPACT_ATOMS: atom_id res chain seq x y z
N MET A 1 -13.15 2.52 0.35
CA MET A 1 -11.68 2.40 0.19
C MET A 1 -11.09 2.00 1.54
N LYS A 2 -10.26 0.95 1.66
CA LYS A 2 -9.83 0.36 2.97
C LYS A 2 -8.63 1.07 3.63
N VAL A 3 -8.16 2.20 3.12
CA VAL A 3 -6.92 2.87 3.57
C VAL A 3 -7.11 3.71 4.84
N GLY A 4 -8.31 3.72 5.43
CA GLY A 4 -8.64 4.57 6.57
C GLY A 4 -8.86 6.05 6.24
N LEU A 5 -8.85 6.41 4.96
CA LEU A 5 -9.16 7.76 4.48
C LEU A 5 -10.67 7.93 4.37
N LYS A 6 -11.17 9.08 4.81
CA LYS A 6 -12.53 9.48 4.51
C LYS A 6 -12.65 9.85 3.02
N PRO A 7 -13.87 9.77 2.43
CA PRO A 7 -14.06 10.04 1.00
C PRO A 7 -13.61 11.43 0.56
N ASP A 8 -13.85 12.45 1.39
CA ASP A 8 -13.42 13.84 1.22
C ASP A 8 -11.89 13.98 1.25
N GLU A 9 -11.22 13.35 2.23
CA GLU A 9 -9.77 13.36 2.32
C GLU A 9 -9.11 12.72 1.09
N PHE A 10 -9.71 11.68 0.52
CA PHE A 10 -9.17 11.00 -0.65
C PHE A 10 -9.11 11.91 -1.90
N TRP A 11 -10.13 12.74 -2.12
CA TRP A 11 -10.20 13.61 -3.30
C TRP A 11 -9.30 14.85 -3.21
N GLU A 12 -8.89 15.23 -2.00
CA GLU A 12 -7.97 16.36 -1.76
C GLU A 12 -6.49 15.96 -1.83
N MET A 13 -6.19 14.66 -1.81
CA MET A 13 -4.82 14.14 -1.84
C MET A 13 -4.24 14.14 -3.25
N ASN A 14 -2.96 14.51 -3.35
CA ASN A 14 -2.21 14.29 -4.57
C ASN A 14 -1.80 12.80 -4.70
N MET A 15 -1.46 12.37 -5.91
CA MET A 15 -1.10 10.97 -6.17
C MET A 15 0.08 10.44 -5.32
N ARG A 16 1.01 11.29 -4.88
CA ARG A 16 2.10 10.87 -3.97
C ARG A 16 1.59 10.61 -2.56
N GLU A 17 0.67 11.44 -2.08
CA GLU A 17 0.02 11.29 -0.77
C GLU A 17 -0.84 10.01 -0.77
N VAL A 18 -1.56 9.73 -1.86
CA VAL A 18 -2.32 8.48 -2.01
C VAL A 18 -1.39 7.27 -2.01
N ASP A 19 -0.29 7.28 -2.78
CA ASP A 19 0.70 6.18 -2.79
C ASP A 19 1.31 5.97 -1.39
N TYR A 20 1.63 7.05 -0.68
CA TYR A 20 2.13 6.99 0.69
C TYR A 20 1.12 6.34 1.64
N ALA A 21 -0.15 6.77 1.60
CA ALA A 21 -1.20 6.20 2.45
C ALA A 21 -1.43 4.71 2.16
N VAL A 22 -1.45 4.32 0.89
CA VAL A 22 -1.58 2.92 0.48
C VAL A 22 -0.40 2.08 0.97
N ARG A 23 0.84 2.58 0.85
CA ARG A 23 2.03 1.88 1.37
C ARG A 23 2.01 1.74 2.89
N ALA A 24 1.61 2.80 3.60
CA ALA A 24 1.49 2.76 5.06
C ALA A 24 0.44 1.73 5.50
N TYR A 25 -0.69 1.67 4.80
CA TYR A 25 -1.71 0.65 5.05
C TYR A 25 -1.20 -0.77 4.78
N GLN A 26 -0.55 -0.98 3.63
CA GLN A 26 0.07 -2.28 3.31
C GLN A 26 1.09 -2.68 4.36
N TRP A 27 1.92 -1.75 4.85
CA TRP A 27 2.88 -2.03 5.90
C TRP A 27 2.23 -2.48 7.22
N ARG A 28 1.12 -1.85 7.62
CA ARG A 28 0.34 -2.28 8.80
C ARG A 28 -0.23 -3.67 8.62
N TYR A 29 -0.84 -3.93 7.47
CA TYR A 29 -1.39 -5.25 7.14
C TYR A 29 -0.31 -6.34 7.13
N ASP A 30 0.85 -6.06 6.53
CA ASP A 30 2.00 -6.98 6.49
C ASP A 30 2.49 -7.30 7.93
N LYS A 31 2.43 -6.33 8.86
CA LYS A 31 2.80 -6.54 10.27
C LYS A 31 1.81 -7.43 11.01
N GLU A 32 0.51 -7.22 10.82
CA GLU A 32 -0.53 -8.08 11.38
C GLU A 32 -0.42 -9.51 10.84
N ALA A 33 -0.20 -9.67 9.54
CA ALA A 33 -0.01 -10.96 8.90
C ALA A 33 1.27 -11.67 9.39
N GLU A 34 2.37 -10.94 9.59
CA GLU A 34 3.61 -11.49 10.17
C GLU A 34 3.40 -12.02 11.60
N LEU A 35 2.64 -11.28 12.42
CA LEU A 35 2.28 -11.68 13.77
C LEU A 35 1.38 -12.93 13.77
N LEU A 36 0.34 -12.93 12.93
CA LEU A 36 -0.56 -14.07 12.79
C LEU A 36 0.20 -15.33 12.33
N ALA A 37 1.10 -15.17 11.36
CA ALA A 37 1.95 -16.24 10.87
C ALA A 37 2.88 -16.78 11.97
N HIS A 38 3.38 -15.93 12.86
CA HIS A 38 4.17 -16.38 14.02
C HIS A 38 3.33 -17.25 14.96
N PHE A 39 2.15 -16.79 15.37
CA PHE A 39 1.28 -17.58 16.26
C PHE A 39 0.81 -18.89 15.60
N THR A 40 0.48 -18.83 14.32
CA THR A 40 0.11 -20.02 13.55
C THR A 40 1.25 -21.02 13.50
N ALA A 41 2.49 -20.57 13.29
CA ALA A 41 3.66 -21.43 13.34
C ALA A 41 3.86 -22.08 14.72
N CYS A 42 3.62 -21.35 15.82
CA CYS A 42 3.67 -21.92 17.18
C CYS A 42 2.66 -23.07 17.34
N ILE A 43 1.43 -22.87 16.87
CA ILE A 43 0.37 -23.89 16.91
C ILE A 43 0.76 -25.11 16.06
N MET A 44 1.19 -24.87 14.81
CA MET A 44 1.57 -25.96 13.90
C MET A 44 2.77 -26.77 14.42
N ASN A 45 3.71 -26.12 15.10
CA ASN A 45 4.88 -26.79 15.69
C ASN A 45 4.52 -27.80 16.78
N MET A 46 3.30 -27.78 17.34
CA MET A 46 2.85 -28.80 18.30
C MET A 46 2.67 -30.18 17.65
N TRP A 47 2.41 -30.23 16.35
CA TRP A 47 2.18 -31.48 15.60
C TRP A 47 3.14 -31.70 14.43
N ALA A 48 3.96 -30.69 14.10
CA ALA A 48 4.90 -30.80 13.01
C ALA A 48 6.15 -31.60 13.41
N LYS A 49 6.59 -32.48 12.51
CA LYS A 49 7.88 -33.21 12.65
C LYS A 49 9.11 -32.33 12.33
N ARG A 50 8.90 -31.08 11.92
CA ARG A 50 9.93 -30.10 11.57
C ARG A 50 9.56 -28.74 12.11
N ARG A 51 10.58 -27.92 12.42
CA ARG A 51 10.36 -26.54 12.86
C ARG A 51 9.83 -25.68 11.71
N ILE A 52 8.62 -25.17 11.86
CA ILE A 52 7.99 -24.19 10.98
C ILE A 52 8.25 -22.80 11.55
N ARG A 53 8.74 -21.87 10.73
CA ARG A 53 8.91 -20.46 11.10
C ARG A 53 7.74 -19.64 10.55
N GLY A 54 7.35 -18.56 11.21
CA GLY A 54 6.31 -17.67 10.68
C GLY A 54 6.62 -17.14 9.27
N ARG A 55 7.91 -16.93 8.95
CA ARG A 55 8.37 -16.54 7.60
C ARG A 55 8.18 -17.59 6.51
N ASP A 56 7.92 -18.84 6.89
CA ASP A 56 7.57 -19.91 5.95
C ASP A 56 6.08 -19.85 5.58
N LEU A 57 5.25 -19.27 6.45
CA LEU A 57 3.80 -19.14 6.27
C LEU A 57 3.42 -17.81 5.60
N TYR A 58 4.19 -16.75 5.84
CA TYR A 58 3.93 -15.44 5.25
C TYR A 58 5.23 -14.73 4.88
N ARG A 59 5.25 -14.15 3.68
CA ARG A 59 6.32 -13.27 3.19
C ARG A 59 5.72 -11.94 2.74
N PRO A 60 6.11 -10.80 3.35
CA PRO A 60 5.66 -9.48 2.92
C PRO A 60 5.92 -9.27 1.43
N ALA A 61 4.95 -8.69 0.74
CA ALA A 61 5.04 -8.46 -0.71
C ALA A 61 6.21 -7.54 -1.10
N ASN A 62 6.74 -6.75 -0.15
CA ASN A 62 7.89 -5.86 -0.36
C ASN A 62 9.25 -6.55 -0.14
N ASN A 63 9.28 -7.73 0.49
CA ASN A 63 10.49 -8.51 0.74
C ASN A 63 10.60 -9.75 -0.18
N ALA A 64 9.73 -9.85 -1.20
CA ALA A 64 9.84 -10.90 -2.20
C ALA A 64 11.13 -10.70 -3.02
N PRO A 65 12.08 -11.66 -3.01
CA PRO A 65 13.27 -11.56 -3.84
C PRO A 65 12.87 -11.48 -5.32
N GLY A 66 13.40 -10.48 -6.04
CA GLY A 66 13.08 -10.24 -7.46
C GLY A 66 12.15 -9.06 -7.74
N LYS A 67 11.67 -8.35 -6.72
CA LYS A 67 10.89 -7.12 -6.91
C LYS A 67 11.81 -5.93 -7.19
N VAL A 68 12.50 -5.95 -8.33
CA VAL A 68 13.07 -4.74 -8.91
C VAL A 68 11.88 -3.86 -9.25
N ILE A 69 11.73 -2.73 -8.57
CA ILE A 69 10.73 -1.74 -8.95
C ILE A 69 11.21 -1.18 -10.29
N ASP A 70 10.65 -1.71 -11.37
CA ASP A 70 10.83 -1.15 -12.70
C ASP A 70 10.11 0.20 -12.74
N LEU A 71 10.92 1.26 -12.58
CA LEU A 71 10.46 2.64 -12.57
C LEU A 71 9.80 3.01 -13.91
N GLU A 72 10.21 2.39 -15.00
CA GLU A 72 9.67 2.63 -16.34
C GLU A 72 8.28 2.01 -16.47
N LYS A 73 8.11 0.77 -15.99
CA LYS A 73 6.78 0.14 -15.90
C LYS A 73 5.82 0.93 -15.01
N LYS A 74 6.29 1.37 -13.84
CA LYS A 74 5.51 2.23 -12.91
C LYS A 74 5.09 3.55 -13.56
N ARG A 75 5.99 4.17 -14.32
CA ARG A 75 5.71 5.41 -15.05
C ARG A 75 4.69 5.20 -16.16
N ARG A 76 4.77 4.09 -16.88
CA ARG A 76 3.80 3.73 -17.92
C ARG A 76 2.41 3.46 -17.35
N GLU A 77 2.32 2.68 -16.26
CA GLU A 77 1.05 2.45 -15.55
C GLU A 77 0.42 3.76 -15.07
N PHE A 78 1.25 4.70 -14.59
CA PHE A 78 0.81 6.04 -14.20
C PHE A 78 0.28 6.85 -15.39
N GLU A 79 1.02 6.89 -16.50
CA GLU A 79 0.61 7.64 -17.70
C GLU A 79 -0.67 7.05 -18.32
N GLU A 80 -0.83 5.72 -18.33
CA GLU A 80 -2.06 5.04 -18.75
C GLU A 80 -3.24 5.38 -17.83
N ALA A 81 -3.01 5.42 -16.51
CA ALA A 81 -4.04 5.84 -15.55
C ALA A 81 -4.43 7.31 -15.70
N VAL A 82 -3.47 8.22 -15.89
CA VAL A 82 -3.77 9.64 -16.13
C VAL A 82 -4.54 9.86 -17.43
N ARG A 83 -4.20 9.11 -18.49
CA ARG A 83 -4.92 9.16 -19.77
C ARG A 83 -6.36 8.65 -19.66
N SER A 84 -6.64 7.66 -18.82
CA SER A 84 -7.99 7.10 -18.68
C SER A 84 -8.94 7.97 -17.87
N ILE A 85 -8.43 8.81 -16.97
CA ILE A 85 -9.24 9.72 -16.14
C ILE A 85 -9.50 11.06 -16.88
N GLY A 86 -8.67 11.42 -17.87
CA GLY A 86 -8.84 12.61 -18.71
C GLY A 86 -8.11 13.85 -18.17
N PRO A 87 -7.94 14.90 -19.00
CA PRO A 87 -7.12 16.08 -18.68
C PRO A 87 -7.60 16.90 -17.47
N ASP A 88 -8.87 16.78 -17.10
CA ASP A 88 -9.47 17.47 -15.94
C ASP A 88 -9.16 16.81 -14.59
N ALA A 89 -8.50 15.65 -14.60
CA ALA A 89 -8.26 14.83 -13.41
C ALA A 89 -7.01 15.21 -12.62
N ILE A 90 -6.20 16.16 -13.09
CA ILE A 90 -5.03 16.62 -12.35
C ILE A 90 -5.55 17.37 -11.12
N PRO A 91 -5.30 16.88 -9.88
CA PRO A 91 -5.70 17.61 -8.69
C PRO A 91 -4.83 18.86 -8.61
N VAL A 92 -5.34 19.97 -9.12
CA VAL A 92 -4.73 21.28 -8.90
C VAL A 92 -5.01 21.59 -7.43
N LYS A 93 -3.98 21.58 -6.59
CA LYS A 93 -4.07 22.19 -5.26
C LYS A 93 -4.63 23.59 -5.47
N ARG A 94 -5.91 23.82 -5.12
CA ARG A 94 -6.42 25.19 -4.95
C ARG A 94 -5.58 25.77 -3.83
N GLY A 95 -4.58 26.56 -4.20
CA GLY A 95 -3.75 27.28 -3.25
C GLY A 95 -4.66 27.98 -2.25
N GLY A 96 -4.33 27.83 -0.97
CA GLY A 96 -5.06 28.42 0.14
C GLY A 96 -5.04 29.95 0.10
N GLY A 97 -5.83 30.53 -0.80
CA GLY A 97 -6.23 31.92 -0.74
C GLY A 97 -7.27 32.06 0.36
N LYS A 98 -6.80 32.38 1.57
CA LYS A 98 -7.65 33.06 2.55
C LYS A 98 -8.20 34.32 1.87
N VAL A 99 -9.48 34.33 1.55
CA VAL A 99 -10.22 35.57 1.37
C VAL A 99 -11.00 35.76 2.66
N ASN A 100 -10.38 36.47 3.60
CA ASN A 100 -11.12 37.08 4.70
C ASN A 100 -11.87 38.28 4.11
N GLY A 101 -13.19 38.17 4.04
CA GLY A 101 -14.12 39.30 3.93
C GLY A 101 -14.88 39.40 5.23
#